data_AF-A0A5Q2VX21-F1
#
_entry.id   AF-A0A5Q2VX21-F1
#
_cell.length_a   1.000
_cell.length_b   1.000
_cell.length_c   1.000
_cell.angle_alpha   90.00
_cell.angle_beta   90.00
_cell.angle_gamma   90.00
#
_symmetry.space_group_name_H-M   'P 1'
#
loop_
_entity.id
_entity.type
_entity.pdbx_description
1 polymer ?
#
loop_
_entity_poly.entity_id
_entity_poly.type
_entity_poly.pdbx_seq_one_letter_code
_entity_poly.pdbx_strand_id
1 'polypeptide(L)'
;MSRGPEDPATPLLGSVPVGSPAHRQLSEALRALREQAPDEETAALYDDILAGRRSARDLVTSEAFNRAAEAGLQRYEERLADMSPQERERFEQRAAREAEGLDHPRP
;
A
#
# COMPACT_ATOMS: atom_id res chain seq x y z
N MET A 1 -15.35 19.53 -26.32
CA MET A 1 -14.32 18.48 -26.32
C MET A 1 -14.66 17.50 -25.22
N SER A 2 -15.24 16.36 -25.58
CA SER A 2 -15.76 15.35 -24.63
C SER A 2 -14.63 14.43 -24.19
N ARG A 3 -14.43 14.28 -22.87
CA ARG A 3 -13.60 13.21 -22.29
C ARG A 3 -14.27 11.88 -22.59
N GLY A 4 -13.55 10.98 -23.26
CA GLY A 4 -13.99 9.61 -23.50
C GLY A 4 -14.02 8.80 -22.19
N PRO A 5 -14.75 7.66 -22.17
CA PRO A 5 -14.84 6.80 -21.00
C PRO A 5 -13.45 6.30 -20.62
N GLU A 6 -13.11 6.39 -19.33
CA GLU A 6 -11.84 5.93 -18.78
C GLU A 6 -11.70 4.42 -19.05
N ASP A 7 -10.66 4.05 -19.80
CA ASP A 7 -10.39 2.68 -20.20
C ASP A 7 -9.87 1.87 -18.99
N PRO A 8 -10.60 0.81 -18.54
CA PRO A 8 -10.23 -0.01 -17.39
C PRO A 8 -8.92 -0.82 -17.58
N ALA A 9 -8.32 -0.76 -18.77
CA ALA A 9 -7.02 -1.36 -19.08
C ALA A 9 -5.81 -0.51 -18.66
N THR A 10 -6.01 0.74 -18.19
CA THR A 10 -4.87 1.60 -17.79
C THR A 10 -4.22 1.06 -16.50
N PRO A 11 -2.95 0.65 -16.52
CA PRO A 11 -2.28 0.16 -15.31
C PRO A 11 -2.10 1.32 -14.34
N LEU A 12 -2.58 1.18 -13.10
CA LEU A 12 -2.45 2.21 -12.04
C LEU A 12 -0.98 2.61 -11.74
N LEU A 13 0.00 1.82 -12.21
CA LEU A 13 1.43 2.13 -12.14
C LEU A 13 2.10 2.41 -13.49
N GLY A 14 1.41 2.20 -14.60
CA GLY A 14 1.83 2.75 -15.90
C GLY A 14 1.54 4.25 -16.00
N SER A 15 0.73 4.78 -15.08
CA SER A 15 0.29 6.18 -15.02
C SER A 15 1.05 7.05 -14.01
N VAL A 16 1.96 6.47 -13.20
CA VAL A 16 2.79 7.24 -12.26
C VAL A 16 4.20 7.43 -12.85
N PRO A 17 4.60 8.66 -13.22
CA PRO A 17 5.90 8.91 -13.82
C PRO A 17 7.04 8.49 -12.86
N VAL A 18 8.02 7.76 -13.39
CA VAL A 18 9.25 7.41 -12.65
C VAL A 18 9.91 8.69 -12.12
N GLY A 19 10.27 8.70 -10.84
CA GLY A 19 10.89 9.85 -10.17
C GLY A 19 9.93 10.91 -9.64
N SER A 20 8.61 10.79 -9.92
CA SER A 20 7.58 11.64 -9.31
C SER A 20 7.49 11.45 -7.79
N PRO A 21 6.92 12.41 -7.04
CA PRO A 21 6.69 12.25 -5.60
C PRO A 21 5.92 10.97 -5.25
N ALA A 22 4.87 10.65 -6.02
CA ALA A 22 4.08 9.44 -5.85
C ALA A 22 4.90 8.16 -6.09
N HIS A 23 5.76 8.15 -7.11
CA HIS A 23 6.66 7.00 -7.36
C HIS A 23 7.64 6.77 -6.20
N ARG A 24 8.22 7.85 -5.64
CA ARG A 24 9.13 7.76 -4.49
C ARG A 24 8.40 7.25 -3.25
N GLN A 25 7.24 7.82 -2.96
CA GLN A 25 6.43 7.41 -1.81
C GLN A 25 6.01 5.95 -1.88
N LEU A 26 5.58 5.48 -3.05
CA LEU A 26 5.29 4.08 -3.27
C LEU A 26 6.53 3.19 -3.10
N SER A 27 7.68 3.62 -3.63
CA SER A 27 8.92 2.86 -3.51
C SER A 27 9.37 2.72 -2.05
N GLU A 28 9.25 3.79 -1.26
CA GLU A 28 9.53 3.75 0.19
C GLU A 28 8.54 2.81 0.92
N ALA A 29 7.25 2.86 0.58
CA ALA A 29 6.26 1.95 1.15
C ALA A 29 6.56 0.47 0.84
N LEU A 30 6.92 0.17 -0.41
CA LEU A 30 7.30 -1.20 -0.82
C LEU A 30 8.57 -1.70 -0.12
N ARG A 31 9.55 -0.83 0.12
CA ARG A 31 10.74 -1.17 0.91
C ARG A 31 10.39 -1.50 2.36
N ALA A 32 9.53 -0.70 2.98
CA ALA A 32 9.07 -0.96 4.35
C ALA A 32 8.30 -2.30 4.45
N LEU A 33 7.48 -2.62 3.44
CA LEU A 33 6.79 -3.91 3.36
C LEU A 33 7.76 -5.08 3.18
N ARG A 34 8.80 -4.90 2.37
CA ARG A 34 9.86 -5.90 2.18
C ARG A 34 10.62 -6.22 3.46
N GLU A 35 10.86 -5.23 4.31
CA GLU A 35 11.49 -5.43 5.62
C GLU A 35 10.60 -6.20 6.61
N GLN A 36 9.29 -6.14 6.42
CA GLN A 36 8.29 -6.75 7.29
C GLN A 36 7.65 -8.02 6.69
N ALA A 37 8.16 -8.47 5.54
CA ALA A 37 7.62 -9.61 4.83
C ALA A 37 7.68 -10.87 5.70
N PRO A 38 6.60 -11.68 5.75
CA PRO A 38 6.56 -12.89 6.57
C PRO A 38 7.45 -14.02 6.02
N ASP A 39 7.77 -13.98 4.73
CA ASP A 39 8.57 -14.98 4.02
C ASP A 39 9.36 -14.37 2.85
N GLU A 40 10.34 -15.13 2.36
CA GLU A 40 11.22 -14.72 1.26
C GLU A 40 10.48 -14.60 -0.08
N GLU A 41 9.42 -15.39 -0.29
CA GLU A 41 8.57 -15.32 -1.48
C GLU A 41 7.87 -13.95 -1.60
N THR A 42 7.32 -13.48 -0.48
CA THR A 42 6.66 -12.18 -0.37
C THR A 42 7.65 -11.04 -0.51
N ALA A 43 8.83 -11.17 0.10
CA ALA A 43 9.92 -10.18 -0.06
C ALA A 43 10.35 -10.04 -1.52
N ALA A 44 10.52 -11.18 -2.22
CA ALA A 44 10.90 -11.21 -3.64
C ALA A 44 9.86 -10.54 -4.55
N LEU A 45 8.56 -10.64 -4.22
CA LEU A 45 7.50 -9.94 -4.96
C LEU A 45 7.63 -8.42 -4.86
N TYR A 46 7.94 -7.89 -3.68
CA TYR A 46 8.17 -6.45 -3.52
C TYR A 46 9.44 -6.01 -4.26
N ASP A 47 10.51 -6.80 -4.21
CA ASP A 47 11.75 -6.54 -4.94
C ASP A 47 11.54 -6.55 -6.47
N ASP A 48 10.69 -7.45 -6.98
CA ASP A 48 10.30 -7.48 -8.39
C ASP A 48 9.57 -6.21 -8.83
N ILE A 49 8.73 -5.64 -7.97
CA ILE A 49 7.99 -4.40 -8.25
C ILE A 49 8.93 -3.20 -8.19
N LEU A 50 9.79 -3.15 -7.18
CA LEU A 50 10.83 -2.12 -7.05
C LEU A 50 11.79 -2.13 -8.24
N ALA A 51 12.08 -3.31 -8.79
CA ALA A 51 12.90 -3.47 -9.99
C ALA A 51 12.14 -3.21 -11.31
N GLY A 52 10.83 -2.94 -11.26
CA GLY A 52 9.98 -2.74 -12.43
C GLY A 52 9.74 -4.01 -13.26
N ARG A 53 10.02 -5.20 -12.71
CA ARG A 53 9.71 -6.49 -13.35
C ARG A 53 8.24 -6.87 -13.18
N ARG A 54 7.57 -6.30 -12.17
CA ARG A 54 6.13 -6.45 -11.90
C ARG A 54 5.50 -5.11 -11.54
N SER A 55 4.18 -5.07 -11.58
CA SER A 55 3.38 -3.96 -11.09
C SER A 55 2.73 -4.32 -9.75
N ALA A 56 2.42 -3.33 -8.91
CA ALA A 56 1.55 -3.51 -7.74
C ALA A 56 0.15 -4.05 -8.08
N ARG A 57 -0.33 -3.96 -9.33
CA ARG A 57 -1.56 -4.66 -9.73
C ARG A 57 -1.40 -6.18 -9.63
N ASP A 58 -0.19 -6.67 -9.90
CA ASP A 58 0.16 -8.09 -9.80
C ASP A 58 0.26 -8.58 -8.34
N LEU A 59 0.28 -7.66 -7.35
CA LEU A 59 0.17 -8.05 -5.94
C LEU A 59 -1.22 -8.57 -5.61
N VAL A 60 -2.26 -7.96 -6.17
CA VAL A 60 -3.66 -8.28 -5.82
C VAL A 60 -4.04 -9.71 -6.24
N THR A 61 -3.36 -10.26 -7.24
CA THR A 61 -3.53 -11.64 -7.70
C THR A 61 -2.48 -12.60 -7.13
N SER A 62 -1.56 -12.12 -6.29
CA SER A 62 -0.51 -12.94 -5.71
C SER A 62 -0.99 -13.65 -4.44
N GLU A 63 -0.93 -14.98 -4.44
CA GLU A 63 -1.27 -15.78 -3.25
C GLU A 63 -0.36 -15.46 -2.05
N ALA A 64 0.94 -15.24 -2.27
CA ALA A 64 1.87 -14.89 -1.20
C ALA A 64 1.53 -13.53 -0.57
N PHE A 65 1.20 -12.54 -1.41
CA PHE A 65 0.72 -11.25 -0.92
C PHE A 65 -0.60 -11.38 -0.15
N ASN A 66 -1.55 -12.20 -0.63
CA ASN A 66 -2.82 -12.42 0.04
C ASN A 66 -2.63 -13.03 1.44
N ARG A 67 -1.76 -14.04 1.58
CA ARG A 67 -1.42 -14.61 2.90
C ARG A 67 -0.78 -13.58 3.83
N ALA A 68 0.12 -12.75 3.31
CA ALA A 68 0.75 -11.69 4.09
C ALA A 68 -0.27 -10.63 4.53
N ALA A 69 -1.22 -10.27 3.67
CA ALA A 69 -2.29 -9.34 3.96
C ALA A 69 -3.26 -9.89 5.02
N GLU A 70 -3.66 -11.17 4.93
CA GLU A 70 -4.48 -11.85 5.93
C GLU A 70 -3.78 -11.86 7.30
N ALA A 71 -2.50 -12.22 7.36
CA ALA A 71 -1.73 -12.21 8.60
C ALA A 71 -1.56 -10.79 9.17
N GLY A 72 -1.52 -9.77 8.31
CA GLY A 72 -1.52 -8.36 8.72
C GLY A 72 -2.86 -7.92 9.29
N LEU A 73 -3.96 -8.30 8.64
CA LEU A 73 -5.32 -8.00 9.09
C LEU A 73 -5.61 -8.64 10.45
N GLN A 74 -5.23 -9.90 10.64
CA GLN A 74 -5.42 -10.58 11.92
C GLN A 74 -4.68 -9.85 13.06
N ARG A 75 -3.41 -9.47 12.85
CA ARG A 75 -2.64 -8.69 13.83
C ARG A 75 -3.28 -7.33 14.13
N TYR A 76 -3.86 -6.70 13.12
CA TYR A 76 -4.56 -5.44 13.26
C TYR A 76 -5.85 -5.59 14.09
N GLU A 77 -6.64 -6.64 13.83
CA GLU A 77 -7.84 -6.97 14.59
C GLU A 77 -7.54 -7.30 16.04
N GLU A 78 -6.52 -8.12 16.30
CA GLU A 78 -6.02 -8.42 17.65
C GLU A 78 -5.65 -7.14 18.39
N ARG A 79 -4.90 -6.25 17.74
CA ARG A 79 -4.52 -4.96 18.33
C ARG A 79 -5.72 -4.08 18.63
N LEU A 80 -6.73 -4.05 17.75
CA LEU A 80 -7.95 -3.28 17.99
C LEU A 80 -8.78 -3.87 19.14
N ALA A 81 -8.83 -5.19 19.27
CA ALA A 81 -9.54 -5.88 20.35
C ALA A 81 -8.95 -5.54 21.73
N ASP A 82 -7.62 -5.38 21.81
CA ASP A 82 -6.91 -5.04 23.04
C ASP A 82 -6.99 -3.54 23.42
N MET A 83 -7.41 -2.67 22.51
CA MET A 83 -7.51 -1.23 22.79
C MET A 83 -8.73 -0.88 23.64
N SER A 84 -8.53 -0.07 24.68
CA SER A 84 -9.62 0.60 25.39
C SER A 84 -10.34 1.61 24.47
N PRO A 85 -11.57 2.04 24.82
CA PRO A 85 -12.30 3.03 24.03
C PRO A 85 -11.53 4.35 23.80
N GLN A 86 -10.79 4.82 24.81
CA GLN A 86 -9.98 6.04 24.70
C GLN A 86 -8.76 5.85 23.80
N GLU A 87 -8.18 4.65 23.78
CA GLU A 87 -7.06 4.33 22.89
C GLU A 87 -7.52 4.20 21.44
N ARG A 88 -8.71 3.62 21.21
CA ARG A 88 -9.33 3.58 19.88
C ARG A 88 -9.60 4.98 19.33
N GLU A 89 -10.18 5.87 20.14
CA GLU A 89 -10.44 7.25 19.71
C GLU A 89 -9.13 7.97 19.32
N ARG A 90 -8.07 7.79 20.11
CA ARG A 90 -6.74 8.35 19.78
C ARG A 90 -6.13 7.72 18.53
N PHE A 91 -6.37 6.43 18.29
CA PHE A 91 -5.92 5.72 17.11
C PHE A 91 -6.62 6.26 15.85
N GLU A 92 -7.95 6.37 15.88
CA GLU A 92 -8.77 6.92 14.80
C GLU A 92 -8.41 8.38 14.49
N GLN A 93 -8.24 9.22 15.51
CA GLN A 93 -7.81 10.61 15.32
C GLN A 93 -6.43 10.73 14.66
N ARG A 94 -5.53 9.76 14.87
CA ARG A 94 -4.21 9.75 14.23
C ARG A 94 -4.32 9.30 12.78
N ALA A 95 -5.07 8.24 12.53
CA ALA A 95 -5.33 7.73 11.19
C ALA A 95 -6.02 8.78 10.30
N ALA A 96 -6.99 9.52 10.83
CA ALA A 96 -7.66 10.60 10.11
C ALA A 96 -6.69 11.72 9.68
N ARG A 97 -5.78 12.14 10.58
CA ARG A 97 -4.76 13.15 10.26
C ARG A 97 -3.76 12.66 9.22
N GLU A 98 -3.35 11.39 9.32
CA GLU A 98 -2.46 10.78 8.34
C GLU A 98 -3.14 10.68 6.97
N ALA A 99 -4.42 10.31 6.92
CA ALA A 99 -5.21 10.27 5.69
C ALA A 99 -5.35 11.64 5.02
N GLU A 100 -5.64 12.70 5.77
CA GLU A 100 -5.67 14.08 5.25
C GLU A 100 -4.31 14.51 4.67
N GLY A 101 -3.21 14.08 5.29
CA GLY A 101 -1.85 14.36 4.82
C GLY A 101 -1.45 13.60 3.55
N LEU A 102 -2.15 12.52 3.20
CA LEU A 102 -1.96 11.79 1.95
C LEU A 102 -2.72 12.42 0.78
N ASP A 103 -3.83 13.12 1.06
CA ASP A 103 -4.69 13.76 0.05
C ASP A 103 -4.17 15.15 -0.38
N HIS A 104 -3.22 15.72 0.37
CA HIS A 104 -2.56 16.98 0.05
C HIS A 104 -1.08 16.75 -0.30
N PRO A 105 -0.64 16.99 -1.56
CA PRO A 105 0.77 16.97 -1.88
C PRO A 105 1.48 18.05 -1.06
N ARG A 106 2.51 17.67 -0.29
CA ARG A 106 3.36 18.66 0.38
C ARG A 106 3.93 19.63 -0.68
N PRO A 107 3.90 20.95 -0.42
CA PRO A 107 4.42 21.96 -1.34
C PRO A 107 5.93 21.83 -1.57
#